data_AF-K0F3L2-F1
#
_entry.id   AF-K0F3L2-F1
#
_cell.length_a   1.000
_cell.length_b   1.000
_cell.length_c   1.000
_cell.angle_alpha   90.00
_cell.angle_beta   90.00
_cell.angle_gamma   90.00
#
_symmetry.space_group_name_H-M   'P 1'
#
loop_
_entity.id
_entity.type
_entity.pdbx_description
1 polymer ?
#
loop_
_entity_poly.entity_id
_entity_poly.type
_entity_poly.pdbx_seq_one_letter_code
_entity_poly.pdbx_strand_id
1 'polypeptide(L)'
;MSQEAVESLLAVADPSGAVLEPYPGDGLLTQALARRGAQVTAYEPDPLSAAKLSARTRAVSGIRVIRADFTKAKPLREPFAVVGSLPLAATARIIDWCLAARTLTSATLVVPQEYAHVGQNGHWDPVTSTNWPWFDWQLHGPLARTDFRPPRTTDTAILHLHRRTKPLVHDQDSYTTLVHTGFANANVPLPTALRPRYPDVDEALHVTGITPDTPAAAVHPTDWVRLHKHLNT
;
A
#
# COMPACT_ATOMS: atom_id res chain seq x y z
N MET A 1 -19.64 -5.08 5.24
CA MET A 1 -19.12 -5.54 3.93
C MET A 1 -19.97 -6.73 3.48
N SER A 2 -20.12 -7.00 2.19
CA SER A 2 -20.80 -8.21 1.68
C SER A 2 -19.90 -9.43 1.84
N GLN A 3 -20.49 -10.63 1.87
CA GLN A 3 -19.71 -11.87 1.91
C GLN A 3 -18.84 -12.02 0.66
N GLU A 4 -19.34 -11.60 -0.52
CA GLU A 4 -18.61 -11.67 -1.79
C GLU A 4 -17.37 -10.77 -1.80
N ALA A 5 -17.49 -9.54 -1.28
CA ALA A 5 -16.34 -8.66 -1.14
C ALA A 5 -15.31 -9.19 -0.13
N VAL A 6 -15.77 -9.85 0.95
CA VAL A 6 -14.87 -10.53 1.90
C VAL A 6 -14.13 -11.68 1.21
N GLU A 7 -14.81 -12.57 0.49
CA GLU A 7 -14.14 -13.68 -0.22
C GLU A 7 -13.18 -13.17 -1.30
N SER A 8 -13.52 -12.08 -2.00
CA SER A 8 -12.62 -11.43 -2.96
C SER A 8 -11.34 -10.92 -2.27
N LEU A 9 -11.47 -10.32 -1.08
CA LEU A 9 -10.33 -9.90 -0.27
C LEU A 9 -9.47 -11.10 0.17
N LEU A 10 -10.10 -12.17 0.64
CA LEU A 10 -9.42 -13.37 1.12
C LEU A 10 -8.67 -14.10 -0.01
N ALA A 11 -9.25 -14.15 -1.21
CA ALA A 11 -8.62 -14.77 -2.37
C ALA A 11 -7.32 -14.07 -2.80
N VAL A 12 -7.25 -12.74 -2.62
CA VAL A 12 -6.04 -11.97 -2.90
C VAL A 12 -5.05 -12.01 -1.74
N ALA A 13 -5.54 -11.92 -0.51
CA ALA A 13 -4.67 -11.84 0.68
C ALA A 13 -3.96 -13.16 1.01
N ASP A 14 -4.58 -14.31 0.69
CA ASP A 14 -4.15 -15.65 1.12
C ASP A 14 -3.61 -15.68 2.57
N PRO A 15 -4.44 -15.25 3.54
CA PRO A 15 -3.97 -14.85 4.85
C PRO A 15 -3.50 -16.07 5.66
N SER A 16 -2.23 -16.02 6.08
CA SER A 16 -1.62 -16.99 6.99
C SER A 16 -0.75 -16.29 8.04
N GLY A 17 -0.56 -16.95 9.18
CA GLY A 17 0.25 -16.39 10.27
C GLY A 17 -0.37 -15.14 10.91
N ALA A 18 0.46 -14.15 11.24
CA ALA A 18 0.02 -12.92 11.91
C ALA A 18 -0.61 -11.92 10.92
N VAL A 19 -1.85 -11.51 11.19
CA VAL A 19 -2.57 -10.51 10.40
C VAL A 19 -2.99 -9.36 11.30
N LEU A 20 -2.67 -8.13 10.91
CA LEU A 20 -3.21 -6.94 11.53
C LEU A 20 -4.37 -6.40 10.70
N GLU A 21 -5.50 -6.11 11.34
CA GLU A 21 -6.69 -5.59 10.68
C GLU A 21 -7.01 -4.17 11.17
N PRO A 22 -6.75 -3.12 10.36
CA PRO A 22 -7.17 -1.77 10.67
C PRO A 22 -8.67 -1.58 10.42
N TYR A 23 -9.37 -0.94 11.36
CA TYR A 23 -10.79 -0.57 11.22
C TYR A 23 -11.69 -1.77 10.84
N PRO A 24 -11.78 -2.80 11.70
CA PRO A 24 -12.48 -4.07 11.44
C PRO A 24 -14.00 -3.92 11.24
N GLY A 25 -14.59 -2.79 11.65
CA GLY A 25 -16.02 -2.54 11.51
C GLY A 25 -16.86 -3.54 12.30
N ASP A 26 -17.77 -4.24 11.61
CA ASP A 26 -18.67 -5.23 12.22
C ASP A 26 -17.98 -6.58 12.53
N GLY A 27 -16.73 -6.77 12.11
CA GLY A 27 -15.96 -7.97 12.33
C GLY A 27 -16.27 -9.13 11.39
N LEU A 28 -16.95 -8.88 10.26
CA LEU A 28 -17.17 -9.90 9.24
C LEU A 28 -15.84 -10.39 8.65
N LEU A 29 -14.98 -9.46 8.23
CA LEU A 29 -13.64 -9.76 7.72
C LEU A 29 -12.76 -10.38 8.81
N THR A 30 -12.76 -9.83 10.02
CA THR A 30 -12.04 -10.38 11.19
C THR A 30 -12.30 -11.87 11.41
N GLN A 31 -13.58 -12.28 11.41
CA GLN A 31 -13.96 -13.67 11.60
C GLN A 31 -13.57 -14.54 10.41
N ALA A 32 -13.71 -14.02 9.18
CA ALA A 32 -13.34 -14.74 7.97
C ALA A 32 -11.83 -15.03 7.93
N LEU A 33 -10.99 -14.03 8.27
CA LEU A 33 -9.55 -14.18 8.42
C LEU A 33 -9.18 -15.26 9.44
N ALA A 34 -9.77 -15.21 10.65
CA ALA A 34 -9.50 -16.19 11.69
C ALA A 34 -9.92 -17.61 11.29
N ARG A 35 -11.05 -17.77 10.60
CA ARG A 35 -11.52 -19.08 10.08
C ARG A 35 -10.61 -19.65 8.99
N ARG A 36 -9.86 -18.81 8.27
CA ARG A 36 -8.80 -19.25 7.34
C ARG A 36 -7.50 -19.64 8.06
N GLY A 37 -7.43 -19.48 9.38
CA GLY A 37 -6.28 -19.88 10.20
C GLY A 37 -5.34 -18.74 10.59
N ALA A 38 -5.65 -17.49 10.22
CA ALA A 38 -4.85 -16.34 10.61
C ALA A 38 -4.98 -16.00 12.11
N GLN A 39 -3.89 -15.52 12.69
CA GLN A 39 -3.88 -14.88 14.02
C GLN A 39 -4.12 -13.39 13.85
N VAL A 40 -5.36 -12.96 14.05
CA VAL A 40 -5.85 -11.61 13.74
C VAL A 40 -5.72 -10.70 14.95
N THR A 41 -5.04 -9.57 14.78
CA THR A 41 -5.08 -8.44 15.71
C THR A 41 -5.83 -7.27 15.06
N ALA A 42 -7.05 -7.03 15.50
CA ALA A 42 -7.93 -6.00 14.99
C ALA A 42 -7.79 -4.69 15.78
N TYR A 43 -7.53 -3.58 15.09
CA TYR A 43 -7.37 -2.25 15.68
C TYR A 43 -8.61 -1.39 15.43
N GLU A 44 -9.34 -1.09 16.49
CA GLU A 44 -10.55 -0.27 16.46
C GLU A 44 -10.40 0.95 17.41
N PRO A 45 -10.28 2.18 16.90
CA PRO A 45 -10.11 3.36 17.75
C PRO A 45 -11.37 3.72 18.57
N ASP A 46 -12.57 3.43 18.08
CA ASP A 46 -13.81 3.76 18.80
C ASP A 46 -14.04 2.78 19.98
N PRO A 47 -14.11 3.27 21.23
CA PRO A 47 -14.26 2.40 22.40
C PRO A 47 -15.50 1.50 22.37
N LEU A 48 -16.63 2.02 21.87
CA LEU A 48 -17.89 1.27 21.83
C LEU A 48 -17.85 0.17 20.77
N SER A 49 -17.32 0.49 19.59
CA SER A 49 -17.15 -0.46 18.48
C SER A 49 -16.14 -1.55 18.84
N ALA A 50 -15.03 -1.19 19.49
CA ALA A 50 -14.05 -2.16 19.97
C ALA A 50 -14.65 -3.14 20.99
N ALA A 51 -15.46 -2.65 21.93
CA ALA A 51 -16.16 -3.49 22.91
C ALA A 51 -17.19 -4.41 22.24
N LYS A 52 -17.99 -3.89 21.32
CA LYS A 52 -18.97 -4.67 20.54
C LYS A 52 -18.30 -5.75 19.70
N LEU A 53 -17.21 -5.41 19.02
CA LEU A 53 -16.42 -6.36 18.24
C LEU A 53 -15.86 -7.47 19.12
N SER A 54 -15.22 -7.10 20.25
CA SER A 54 -14.66 -8.07 21.21
C SER A 54 -15.71 -9.04 21.75
N ALA A 55 -16.92 -8.55 22.03
CA ALA A 55 -18.02 -9.41 22.47
C ALA A 55 -18.47 -10.37 21.36
N ARG A 56 -18.58 -9.88 20.12
CA ARG A 56 -19.01 -10.64 18.94
C ARG A 56 -18.01 -11.72 18.53
N THR A 57 -16.71 -11.45 18.65
CA THR A 57 -15.65 -12.37 18.21
C THR A 57 -15.15 -13.30 19.32
N ARG A 58 -15.68 -13.19 20.54
CA ARG A 58 -15.22 -13.97 21.71
C ARG A 58 -15.19 -15.49 21.51
N ALA A 59 -16.13 -16.03 20.73
CA ALA A 59 -16.24 -17.46 20.48
C ALA A 59 -15.29 -17.96 19.37
N VAL A 60 -14.58 -17.07 18.69
CA VAL A 60 -13.67 -17.40 17.59
C VAL A 60 -12.24 -17.26 18.07
N SER A 61 -11.50 -18.37 18.09
CA SER A 61 -10.09 -18.38 18.45
C SER A 61 -9.23 -17.61 17.45
N GLY A 62 -8.09 -17.09 17.90
CA GLY A 62 -7.13 -16.39 17.04
C GLY A 62 -7.48 -14.94 16.76
N ILE A 63 -8.48 -14.36 17.44
CA ILE A 63 -8.83 -12.94 17.32
C ILE A 63 -8.46 -12.20 18.59
N ARG A 64 -7.71 -11.11 18.45
CA ARG A 64 -7.45 -10.11 19.48
C ARG A 64 -7.93 -8.75 19.01
N VAL A 65 -8.72 -8.07 19.83
CA VAL A 65 -9.16 -6.69 19.54
C VAL A 65 -8.37 -5.72 20.41
N ILE A 66 -7.80 -4.69 19.79
CA ILE A 66 -7.07 -3.60 20.45
C ILE A 66 -7.81 -2.29 20.21
N ARG A 67 -8.16 -1.62 21.31
CA ARG A 67 -8.72 -0.27 21.25
C ARG A 67 -7.62 0.77 21.02
N ALA A 68 -7.25 1.00 19.77
CA ALA A 68 -6.25 1.98 19.38
C ALA A 68 -6.38 2.39 17.91
N ASP A 69 -5.87 3.57 17.58
CA ASP A 69 -5.62 3.99 16.20
C ASP A 69 -4.48 3.14 15.62
N PHE A 70 -4.77 2.40 14.54
CA PHE A 70 -3.82 1.54 13.85
C PHE A 70 -2.56 2.29 13.40
N THR A 71 -2.71 3.53 12.96
CA THR A 71 -1.58 4.34 12.45
C THR A 71 -0.55 4.69 13.54
N LYS A 72 -0.90 4.47 14.82
CA LYS A 72 -0.02 4.64 15.98
C LYS A 72 0.53 3.31 16.50
N ALA A 73 0.11 2.18 15.92
CA ALA A 73 0.61 0.87 16.30
C ALA A 73 2.09 0.72 15.92
N LYS A 74 2.82 -0.04 16.73
CA LYS A 74 4.18 -0.47 16.35
C LYS A 74 4.06 -1.72 15.46
N PRO A 75 4.77 -1.79 14.32
CA PRO A 75 4.83 -3.01 13.53
C PRO A 75 5.33 -4.19 14.36
N LEU A 76 4.86 -5.40 14.02
CA LEU A 76 5.38 -6.61 14.62
C LEU A 76 6.85 -6.80 14.25
N ARG A 77 7.61 -7.52 15.09
CA ARG A 77 9.03 -7.82 14.83
C ARG A 77 9.22 -9.11 14.02
N GLU A 78 8.15 -9.83 13.78
CA GLU A 78 8.08 -11.05 12.96
C GLU A 78 7.33 -10.75 11.65
N PRO A 79 7.42 -11.64 10.64
CA PRO A 79 6.65 -11.50 9.40
C PRO A 79 5.15 -11.42 9.65
N PHE A 80 4.48 -10.45 9.03
CA PHE A 80 3.03 -10.26 9.19
C PHE A 80 2.40 -9.61 7.96
N ALA A 81 1.10 -9.81 7.79
CA ALA A 81 0.30 -9.15 6.77
C ALA A 81 -0.67 -8.12 7.37
N VAL A 82 -1.10 -7.17 6.55
CA VAL A 82 -2.19 -6.24 6.87
C VAL A 82 -3.36 -6.51 5.93
N VAL A 83 -4.56 -6.73 6.47
CA VAL A 83 -5.75 -6.93 5.65
C VAL A 83 -6.87 -6.07 6.21
N GLY A 84 -7.51 -5.24 5.38
CA GLY A 84 -8.53 -4.35 5.90
C GLY A 84 -9.31 -3.56 4.86
N SER A 85 -10.44 -3.01 5.28
CA SER A 85 -11.27 -2.14 4.44
C SER A 85 -11.23 -0.73 4.97
N LEU A 86 -10.42 0.12 4.33
CA LEU A 86 -9.97 1.36 4.94
C LEU A 86 -11.03 2.46 4.86
N PRO A 87 -11.19 3.29 5.91
CA PRO A 87 -11.93 4.54 5.80
C PRO A 87 -11.10 5.55 4.98
N LEU A 88 -11.77 6.32 4.12
CA LEU A 88 -11.12 7.29 3.21
C LEU A 88 -10.12 8.20 3.93
N ALA A 89 -10.49 8.73 5.10
CA ALA A 89 -9.66 9.66 5.88
C ALA A 89 -8.37 9.05 6.46
N ALA A 90 -8.24 7.72 6.51
CA ALA A 90 -7.06 7.04 7.03
C ALA A 90 -6.27 6.29 5.95
N THR A 91 -6.79 6.16 4.73
CA THR A 91 -6.20 5.35 3.66
C THR A 91 -4.71 5.64 3.43
N ALA A 92 -4.35 6.90 3.16
CA ALA A 92 -2.96 7.30 2.91
C ALA A 92 -2.04 6.95 4.10
N ARG A 93 -2.44 7.31 5.33
CA ARG A 93 -1.64 7.06 6.55
C ARG A 93 -1.44 5.58 6.82
N ILE A 94 -2.40 4.72 6.47
CA ILE A 94 -2.28 3.27 6.64
C ILE A 94 -1.38 2.68 5.56
N ILE A 95 -1.46 3.15 4.31
CA ILE A 95 -0.53 2.76 3.24
C ILE A 95 0.90 3.14 3.63
N ASP A 96 1.13 4.38 4.09
CA ASP A 96 2.44 4.83 4.57
C ASP A 96 2.97 3.95 5.71
N TRP A 97 2.11 3.63 6.69
CA TRP A 97 2.46 2.73 7.79
C TRP A 97 2.87 1.35 7.28
N CYS A 98 2.16 0.80 6.30
CA CYS A 98 2.46 -0.49 5.70
C CYS A 98 3.83 -0.45 4.99
N LEU A 99 4.06 0.55 4.15
CA LEU A 99 5.30 0.68 3.38
C LEU A 99 6.53 0.85 4.30
N ALA A 100 6.39 1.55 5.43
CA ALA A 100 7.45 1.73 6.43
C ALA A 100 7.73 0.48 7.30
N ALA A 101 6.79 -0.47 7.38
CA ALA A 101 6.93 -1.64 8.25
C ALA A 101 7.91 -2.69 7.68
N ARG A 102 9.11 -2.77 8.25
CA ARG A 102 10.24 -3.60 7.75
C ARG A 102 9.92 -5.09 7.57
N THR A 103 9.08 -5.66 8.43
CA THR A 103 8.74 -7.09 8.41
C THR A 103 7.37 -7.37 7.79
N LEU A 104 6.70 -6.34 7.24
CA LEU A 104 5.47 -6.54 6.47
C LEU A 104 5.76 -7.45 5.28
N THR A 105 5.00 -8.53 5.14
CA THR A 105 5.03 -9.41 3.97
C THR A 105 4.11 -8.91 2.88
N SER A 106 2.89 -8.54 3.25
CA SER A 106 1.89 -8.00 2.31
C SER A 106 0.86 -7.11 2.99
N ALA A 107 0.23 -6.23 2.21
CA ALA A 107 -0.97 -5.49 2.61
C ALA A 107 -2.06 -5.65 1.55
N THR A 108 -3.24 -6.16 1.93
CA THR A 108 -4.41 -6.30 1.06
C THR A 108 -5.53 -5.40 1.56
N LEU A 109 -5.77 -4.31 0.85
CA LEU A 109 -6.54 -3.18 1.34
C LEU A 109 -7.69 -2.85 0.39
N VAL A 110 -8.92 -2.75 0.90
CA VAL A 110 -9.98 -2.05 0.15
C VAL A 110 -9.70 -0.56 0.24
N VAL A 111 -9.45 0.04 -0.92
CA VAL A 111 -9.18 1.46 -1.06
C VAL A 111 -10.15 2.10 -2.07
N PRO A 112 -10.43 3.40 -1.93
CA PRO A 112 -11.07 4.17 -2.99
C PRO A 112 -10.31 4.03 -4.32
N GLN A 113 -11.02 4.01 -5.44
CA GLN A 113 -10.41 3.74 -6.75
C GLN A 113 -9.28 4.71 -7.08
N GLU A 114 -9.32 5.97 -6.63
CA GLU A 114 -8.25 6.95 -6.82
C GLU A 114 -6.89 6.53 -6.22
N TYR A 115 -6.88 5.72 -5.17
CA TYR A 115 -5.65 5.12 -4.60
C TYR A 115 -5.23 3.84 -5.33
N ALA A 116 -6.13 3.31 -6.14
CA ALA A 116 -6.01 2.06 -6.86
C ALA A 116 -5.60 2.27 -8.33
N HIS A 117 -5.82 3.45 -8.89
CA HIS A 117 -5.44 3.84 -10.26
C HIS A 117 -3.94 4.09 -10.46
N VAL A 118 -3.08 3.56 -9.60
CA VAL A 118 -1.63 3.71 -9.69
C VAL A 118 -1.17 3.28 -11.08
N GLY A 119 -0.72 4.24 -11.90
CA GLY A 119 -0.25 4.02 -13.27
C GLY A 119 -1.31 3.89 -14.36
N GLN A 120 -2.61 3.77 -14.06
CA GLN A 120 -3.64 3.52 -15.09
C GLN A 120 -3.85 4.68 -16.06
N ASN A 121 -3.62 5.93 -15.61
CA ASN A 121 -3.70 7.12 -16.46
C ASN A 121 -2.32 7.53 -17.01
N GLY A 122 -1.34 6.62 -17.00
CA GLY A 122 0.05 6.92 -17.33
C GLY A 122 0.75 7.82 -16.31
N HIS A 123 0.12 8.07 -15.15
CA HIS A 123 0.66 8.90 -14.09
C HIS A 123 0.88 8.09 -12.81
N TRP A 124 2.01 8.35 -12.17
CA TRP A 124 2.50 7.67 -10.98
C TRP A 124 2.77 8.69 -9.89
N ASP A 125 2.31 8.37 -8.69
CA ASP A 125 2.51 9.22 -7.52
C ASP A 125 3.92 9.00 -6.90
N PRO A 126 4.39 9.95 -6.06
CA PRO A 126 5.68 9.83 -5.40
C PRO A 126 5.77 8.60 -4.47
N VAL A 127 4.69 8.20 -3.80
CA VAL A 127 4.70 7.09 -2.83
C VAL A 127 4.94 5.77 -3.57
N THR A 128 4.22 5.53 -4.66
CA THR A 128 4.43 4.36 -5.51
C THR A 128 5.85 4.36 -6.08
N SER A 129 6.26 5.46 -6.72
CA SER A 129 7.55 5.55 -7.40
C SER A 129 8.72 5.33 -6.43
N THR A 130 8.61 5.87 -5.23
CA THR A 130 9.61 5.73 -4.16
C THR A 130 9.67 4.30 -3.64
N ASN A 131 8.53 3.61 -3.48
CA ASN A 131 8.51 2.28 -2.85
C ASN A 131 8.57 1.10 -3.84
N TRP A 132 8.51 1.37 -5.13
CA TRP A 132 8.53 0.38 -6.21
C TRP A 132 9.65 -0.68 -6.13
N PRO A 133 10.89 -0.34 -5.73
CA PRO A 133 11.95 -1.34 -5.66
C PRO A 133 11.71 -2.44 -4.63
N TRP A 134 10.92 -2.16 -3.59
CA TRP A 134 10.71 -3.07 -2.45
C TRP A 134 9.35 -3.74 -2.47
N PHE A 135 8.39 -3.22 -3.23
CA PHE A 135 7.03 -3.74 -3.29
C PHE A 135 6.57 -4.02 -4.71
N ASP A 136 5.87 -5.12 -4.88
CA ASP A 136 4.99 -5.35 -6.02
C ASP A 136 3.64 -4.72 -5.73
N TRP A 137 3.10 -3.99 -6.70
CA TRP A 137 1.83 -3.26 -6.59
C TRP A 137 0.83 -3.90 -7.53
N GLN A 138 -0.23 -4.46 -6.97
CA GLN A 138 -1.26 -5.17 -7.72
C GLN A 138 -2.63 -4.60 -7.40
N LEU A 139 -3.45 -4.49 -8.45
CA LEU A 139 -4.82 -4.04 -8.34
C LEU A 139 -5.77 -5.18 -8.70
N HIS A 140 -6.76 -5.42 -7.85
CA HIS A 140 -7.80 -6.42 -8.07
C HIS A 140 -9.19 -5.83 -7.90
N GLY A 141 -10.15 -6.38 -8.65
CA GLY A 141 -11.53 -5.90 -8.65
C GLY A 141 -11.71 -4.58 -9.42
N PRO A 142 -12.97 -4.18 -9.61
CA PRO A 142 -13.59 -3.28 -8.65
C PRO A 142 -14.48 -4.01 -7.64
N LEU A 143 -14.68 -3.40 -6.47
CA LEU A 143 -15.72 -3.79 -5.51
C LEU A 143 -16.87 -2.78 -5.59
N ALA A 144 -18.10 -3.27 -5.66
CA ALA A 144 -19.26 -2.41 -5.83
C ALA A 144 -19.52 -1.58 -4.58
N ARG A 145 -19.99 -0.34 -4.75
CA ARG A 145 -20.36 0.54 -3.63
C ARG A 145 -21.40 -0.09 -2.71
N THR A 146 -22.28 -0.92 -3.28
CA THR A 146 -23.33 -1.70 -2.61
C THR A 146 -22.81 -2.91 -1.84
N ASP A 147 -21.52 -3.24 -1.91
CA ASP A 147 -20.89 -4.23 -1.03
C ASP A 147 -20.65 -3.69 0.39
N PHE A 148 -20.85 -2.40 0.62
CA PHE A 148 -20.61 -1.77 1.92
C PHE A 148 -21.93 -1.34 2.58
N ARG A 149 -21.91 -1.27 3.91
CA ARG A 149 -23.05 -0.84 4.74
C ARG A 149 -22.55 0.17 5.79
N PRO A 150 -22.88 1.46 5.65
CA PRO A 150 -23.60 2.06 4.52
C PRO A 150 -22.81 1.93 3.19
N PRO A 151 -23.48 2.02 2.03
CA PRO A 151 -22.79 2.04 0.73
C PRO A 151 -21.71 3.13 0.70
N ARG A 152 -20.57 2.84 0.05
CA ARG A 152 -19.49 3.84 -0.10
C ARG A 152 -19.87 4.96 -1.07
N THR A 153 -19.24 6.12 -0.89
CA THR A 153 -19.44 7.32 -1.73
C THR A 153 -18.63 7.30 -3.03
N THR A 154 -17.60 6.47 -3.09
CA THR A 154 -16.71 6.30 -4.24
C THR A 154 -16.60 4.83 -4.59
N ASP A 155 -16.28 4.55 -5.85
CA ASP A 155 -15.92 3.21 -6.28
C ASP A 155 -14.65 2.76 -5.55
N THR A 156 -14.53 1.45 -5.35
CA THR A 156 -13.43 0.86 -4.59
C THR A 156 -12.78 -0.28 -5.35
N ALA A 157 -11.54 -0.56 -5.00
CA ALA A 157 -10.82 -1.72 -5.48
C ALA A 157 -9.93 -2.29 -4.37
N ILE A 158 -9.33 -3.43 -4.64
CA ILE A 158 -8.41 -4.12 -3.74
C ILE A 158 -7.00 -3.77 -4.19
N LEU A 159 -6.28 -3.01 -3.37
CA LEU A 159 -4.84 -2.79 -3.52
C LEU A 159 -4.10 -3.90 -2.77
N HIS A 160 -3.26 -4.65 -3.48
CA HIS A 160 -2.37 -5.64 -2.89
C HIS A 160 -0.91 -5.19 -3.05
N LEU A 161 -0.27 -4.95 -1.91
CA LEU A 161 1.15 -4.63 -1.81
C LEU A 161 1.87 -5.88 -1.34
N HIS A 162 2.83 -6.38 -2.10
CA HIS A 162 3.62 -7.54 -1.71
C HIS A 162 5.11 -7.19 -1.62
N ARG A 163 5.73 -7.40 -0.45
CA ARG A 163 7.16 -7.11 -0.26
C ARG A 163 7.99 -8.10 -1.08
N ARG A 164 8.85 -7.59 -1.94
CA ARG A 164 9.76 -8.39 -2.75
C ARG A 164 10.80 -9.07 -1.84
N THR A 165 11.00 -10.38 -2.04
CA THR A 165 12.08 -11.13 -1.37
C THR A 165 13.47 -10.67 -1.83
N LYS A 166 13.57 -10.19 -3.07
CA LYS A 166 14.75 -9.54 -3.64
C LYS A 166 14.37 -8.15 -4.13
N PRO A 167 14.77 -7.08 -3.42
CA PRO A 167 14.56 -5.72 -3.88
C PRO A 167 15.18 -5.46 -5.26
N LEU A 168 14.56 -4.60 -6.06
CA LEU A 168 15.10 -4.20 -7.36
C LEU A 168 16.30 -3.24 -7.24
N VAL A 169 16.43 -2.60 -6.08
CA VAL A 169 17.50 -1.70 -5.68
C VAL A 169 17.89 -1.99 -4.24
N HIS A 170 19.20 -2.05 -3.97
CA HIS A 170 19.74 -2.29 -2.63
C HIS A 170 19.98 -1.00 -1.84
N ASP A 171 20.47 0.05 -2.52
CA ASP A 171 20.70 1.36 -1.89
C ASP A 171 19.39 2.16 -1.84
N GLN A 172 18.69 2.02 -0.70
CA GLN A 172 17.42 2.67 -0.47
C GLN A 172 17.52 4.19 -0.41
N ASP A 173 18.58 4.73 0.20
CA ASP A 173 18.71 6.16 0.43
C ASP A 173 19.03 6.89 -0.88
N SER A 174 19.94 6.34 -1.69
CA SER A 174 20.25 6.90 -3.01
C SER A 174 19.03 6.88 -3.93
N TYR A 175 18.29 5.76 -3.98
CA TYR A 175 17.07 5.65 -4.80
C TYR A 175 15.98 6.63 -4.36
N THR A 176 15.69 6.66 -3.06
CA THR A 176 14.67 7.56 -2.50
C THR A 176 15.02 9.01 -2.79
N THR A 177 16.30 9.37 -2.66
CA THR A 177 16.79 10.73 -2.97
C THR A 177 16.60 11.07 -4.45
N LEU A 178 16.89 10.15 -5.37
CA LEU A 178 16.66 10.35 -6.80
C LEU A 178 15.20 10.65 -7.10
N VAL A 179 14.29 9.79 -6.63
CA VAL A 179 12.84 9.94 -6.87
C VAL A 179 12.34 11.25 -6.26
N HIS A 180 12.68 11.54 -4.99
CA HIS A 180 12.28 12.78 -4.34
C HIS A 180 12.82 14.04 -5.05
N THR A 181 14.05 13.99 -5.58
CA THR A 181 14.63 15.12 -6.33
C THR A 181 13.80 15.40 -7.59
N GLY A 182 13.40 14.36 -8.32
CA GLY A 182 12.57 14.52 -9.51
C GLY A 182 11.14 15.00 -9.22
N PHE A 183 10.54 14.53 -8.12
CA PHE A 183 9.21 14.98 -7.70
C PHE A 183 9.20 16.32 -6.95
N ALA A 184 10.36 16.92 -6.64
CA ALA A 184 10.44 18.15 -5.86
C ALA A 184 9.72 19.33 -6.51
N ASN A 185 9.66 19.39 -7.85
CA ASN A 185 8.89 20.39 -8.58
C ASN A 185 8.18 19.75 -9.78
N ALA A 186 6.91 19.39 -9.59
CA ALA A 186 6.10 18.71 -10.60
C ALA A 186 5.91 19.51 -11.92
N ASN A 187 6.17 20.82 -11.91
CA ASN A 187 6.04 21.70 -13.08
C ASN A 187 7.32 21.83 -13.90
N VAL A 188 8.40 21.16 -13.49
CA VAL A 188 9.72 21.26 -14.13
C VAL A 188 10.00 19.94 -14.87
N PRO A 189 10.49 19.99 -16.13
CA PRO A 189 10.93 18.80 -16.84
C PRO A 189 11.98 18.03 -16.04
N LEU A 190 11.92 16.70 -16.08
CA LEU A 190 12.74 15.85 -15.22
C LEU A 190 14.26 16.12 -15.27
N PRO A 191 14.91 16.31 -16.43
CA PRO A 191 16.34 16.63 -16.47
C PRO A 191 16.66 17.92 -15.71
N THR A 192 15.81 18.94 -15.84
CA THR A 192 16.01 20.22 -15.15
C THR A 192 15.91 20.05 -13.64
N ALA A 193 15.02 19.17 -13.15
CA ALA A 193 14.94 18.84 -11.73
C ALA A 193 16.17 18.06 -11.23
N LEU A 194 16.73 17.16 -12.04
CA LEU A 194 17.79 16.23 -11.62
C LEU A 194 19.22 16.75 -11.80
N ARG A 195 19.50 17.55 -12.85
CA ARG A 195 20.86 18.04 -13.18
C ARG A 195 21.65 18.64 -12.00
N PRO A 196 21.05 19.43 -11.08
CA PRO A 196 21.79 19.99 -9.96
C PRO A 196 22.46 18.95 -9.05
N ARG A 197 21.91 17.73 -9.01
CA ARG A 197 22.43 16.63 -8.18
C ARG A 197 23.06 15.50 -9.01
N TYR A 198 22.65 15.36 -10.26
CA TYR A 198 23.06 14.29 -11.16
C TYR A 198 23.57 14.89 -12.48
N PRO A 199 24.86 15.27 -12.57
CA PRO A 199 25.42 15.91 -13.76
C PRO A 199 25.28 15.07 -15.04
N ASP A 200 25.39 13.74 -14.92
CA ASP A 200 25.32 12.79 -16.05
C ASP A 200 23.88 12.34 -16.38
N VAL A 201 22.87 13.05 -15.86
CA VAL A 201 21.46 12.64 -16.01
C VAL A 201 20.98 12.64 -17.46
N ASP A 202 21.52 13.51 -18.31
CA ASP A 202 21.09 13.57 -19.71
C ASP A 202 21.41 12.26 -20.46
N GLU A 203 22.59 11.69 -20.24
CA GLU A 203 22.96 10.39 -20.81
C GLU A 203 22.14 9.26 -20.20
N ALA A 204 21.94 9.27 -18.88
CA ALA A 204 21.14 8.26 -18.21
C ALA A 204 19.66 8.27 -18.65
N LEU A 205 19.08 9.44 -18.90
CA LEU A 205 17.73 9.58 -19.45
C LEU A 205 17.66 9.07 -20.89
N HIS A 206 18.67 9.38 -21.71
CA HIS A 206 18.73 8.89 -23.10
C HIS A 206 18.78 7.36 -23.16
N VAL A 207 19.65 6.72 -22.37
CA VAL A 207 19.77 5.25 -22.34
C VAL A 207 18.52 4.57 -21.78
N THR A 208 17.81 5.22 -20.86
CA THR A 208 16.55 4.70 -20.30
C THR A 208 15.32 4.97 -21.16
N GLY A 209 15.44 5.80 -22.19
CA GLY A 209 14.35 6.17 -23.09
C GLY A 209 13.35 7.18 -22.50
N ILE A 210 13.71 7.84 -21.39
CA ILE A 210 12.88 8.89 -20.79
C ILE A 210 13.10 10.18 -21.57
N THR A 211 12.05 10.76 -22.16
CA THR A 211 12.21 11.99 -22.94
C THR A 211 12.48 13.19 -22.02
N PRO A 212 13.30 14.18 -22.45
CA PRO A 212 13.68 15.30 -21.59
C PRO A 212 12.53 16.19 -21.09
N ASP A 213 11.39 16.17 -21.77
CA ASP A 213 10.17 16.90 -21.42
C ASP A 213 9.20 16.10 -20.53
N THR A 214 9.51 14.83 -20.26
CA THR A 214 8.67 13.97 -19.41
C THR A 214 8.64 14.51 -17.97
N PRO A 215 7.45 14.84 -17.41
CA PRO A 215 7.34 15.17 -15.99
C PRO A 215 7.54 13.92 -15.14
N ALA A 216 8.04 14.08 -13.91
CA ALA A 216 8.32 12.96 -12.99
C ALA A 216 7.13 11.99 -12.83
N ALA A 217 5.90 12.52 -12.78
CA ALA A 217 4.68 11.72 -12.66
C ALA A 217 4.41 10.83 -13.89
N ALA A 218 4.92 11.16 -15.07
CA ALA A 218 4.74 10.34 -16.27
C ALA A 218 5.83 9.27 -16.44
N VAL A 219 6.86 9.28 -15.59
CA VAL A 219 7.91 8.24 -15.61
C VAL A 219 7.41 7.00 -14.90
N HIS A 220 7.45 5.86 -15.60
CA HIS A 220 7.10 4.58 -15.00
C HIS A 220 8.09 4.23 -13.87
N PRO A 221 7.66 3.69 -12.72
CA PRO A 221 8.54 3.33 -11.60
C PRO A 221 9.69 2.38 -11.96
N THR A 222 9.48 1.45 -12.90
CA THR A 222 10.58 0.63 -13.46
C THR A 222 11.67 1.47 -14.15
N ASP A 223 11.34 2.62 -14.73
CA ASP A 223 12.30 3.50 -15.38
C ASP A 223 13.13 4.27 -14.35
N TRP A 224 12.53 4.66 -13.22
CA TRP A 224 13.27 5.16 -12.07
C TRP A 224 14.33 4.17 -11.58
N VAL A 225 14.01 2.87 -11.53
CA VAL A 225 14.96 1.81 -11.18
C VAL A 225 16.10 1.72 -12.21
N ARG A 226 15.79 1.82 -13.50
CA ARG A 226 16.80 1.79 -14.57
C ARG A 226 17.69 3.03 -14.54
N LEU A 227 17.10 4.19 -14.29
CA LEU A 227 17.77 5.48 -14.16
C LEU A 227 18.72 5.47 -12.97
N HIS A 228 18.25 4.98 -11.81
CA HIS A 228 19.09 4.81 -10.61
C HIS A 228 20.31 3.94 -10.87
N LYS A 229 20.14 2.81 -11.57
CA LYS A 229 21.26 1.92 -11.90
C LYS A 229 22.31 2.61 -12.75
N HIS A 230 21.92 3.39 -13.76
CA HIS A 230 22.88 4.12 -14.61
C HIS A 230 23.59 5.24 -13.84
N LEU A 231 22.89 5.95 -12.96
CA LEU A 231 23.48 7.05 -12.19
C LEU A 231 24.39 6.60 -11.03
N ASN A 232 24.39 5.32 -10.68
CA ASN A 232 25.21 4.77 -9.58
C ASN A 232 26.15 3.64 -10.05
N THR A 233 26.43 3.55 -11.35
CA THR A 233 27.50 2.70 -11.90
C THR A 233 28.80 3.49 -11.98
#